data_AF-A0A2D7NYD4-F1
#
_entry.id   AF-A0A2D7NYD4-F1
#
_cell.length_a   1.000
_cell.length_b   1.000
_cell.length_c   1.000
_cell.angle_alpha   90.00
_cell.angle_beta   90.00
_cell.angle_gamma   90.00
#
_symmetry.space_group_name_H-M   'P 1'
#
loop_
_entity.id
_entity.type
_entity.pdbx_description
1 polymer ?
#
loop_
_entity_poly.entity_id
_entity_poly.type
_entity_poly.pdbx_seq_one_letter_code
_entity_poly.pdbx_strand_id
1 'polypeptide(L)'
;MKQLSILCLIILVSCQTNQDHKQAKIQIDTLVLARHMEVLASDDFQGRKPFTVGEVKTVDYLETQFKLLGLSPGNGKSYRQEVSMIEYTVTELD
;
A
#
# COMPACT_ATOMS: atom_id res chain seq x y z
N MET A 1 22.26 -33.77 -47.36
CA MET A 1 23.03 -33.81 -46.09
C MET A 1 23.46 -32.44 -45.58
N LYS A 2 23.79 -31.45 -46.43
CA LYS A 2 24.13 -30.07 -45.99
C LYS A 2 22.95 -29.27 -45.44
N GLN A 3 21.74 -29.47 -46.00
CA GLN A 3 20.52 -28.76 -45.56
C GLN A 3 19.98 -29.22 -44.20
N LEU A 4 20.32 -30.45 -43.77
CA LEU A 4 19.93 -30.98 -42.46
C LEU A 4 20.79 -30.39 -41.33
N SER A 5 22.03 -30.00 -41.66
CA SER A 5 22.94 -29.30 -40.73
C SER A 5 22.50 -27.87 -40.45
N ILE A 6 21.97 -27.17 -41.46
CA ILE A 6 21.51 -25.77 -41.34
C ILE A 6 20.22 -25.67 -40.50
N LEU A 7 19.34 -26.67 -40.58
CA LEU A 7 18.10 -26.72 -39.78
C LEU A 7 18.38 -26.92 -38.28
N CYS A 8 19.44 -27.63 -37.92
CA CYS A 8 19.83 -27.88 -36.53
C CYS A 8 20.41 -26.63 -35.85
N LEU A 9 21.07 -25.75 -36.62
CA LEU A 9 21.69 -24.53 -36.10
C LEU A 9 20.66 -23.44 -35.74
N ILE A 10 19.52 -23.40 -36.43
CA ILE A 10 18.44 -22.42 -36.19
C ILE A 10 17.70 -22.72 -34.88
N ILE A 11 17.62 -24.00 -34.47
CA ILE A 11 16.93 -24.42 -33.24
C ILE A 11 17.71 -23.99 -31.99
N LEU A 12 19.04 -23.95 -32.06
CA LEU A 12 19.90 -23.56 -30.93
C LEU A 12 19.85 -22.06 -30.60
N VAL A 13 19.46 -21.20 -31.55
CA VAL A 13 19.36 -19.75 -31.34
C VAL A 13 18.08 -19.35 -30.58
N SER A 14 17.06 -20.21 -30.54
CA SER A 14 15.74 -19.88 -29.96
C SER A 14 15.67 -19.98 -28.42
N CYS A 15 16.74 -20.42 -27.73
CA CYS A 15 16.75 -20.59 -26.28
C CYS A 15 17.23 -19.38 -25.46
N GLN A 16 17.34 -18.19 -26.05
CA GLN A 16 17.71 -16.97 -25.31
C GLN A 16 16.55 -15.98 -25.20
N THR A 17 15.42 -16.42 -24.64
CA THR A 17 14.50 -15.49 -23.98
C THR A 17 14.94 -15.37 -22.52
N ASN A 18 15.97 -14.56 -22.28
CA ASN A 18 16.22 -14.05 -20.93
C ASN A 18 15.10 -13.05 -20.65
N GLN A 19 13.96 -13.55 -20.17
CA GLN A 19 12.98 -12.70 -19.52
C GLN A 19 13.63 -12.21 -18.23
N ASP A 20 14.40 -11.14 -18.39
CA ASP A 20 14.85 -10.29 -17.31
C ASP A 20 13.56 -9.64 -16.78
N HIS A 21 12.84 -10.38 -15.94
CA HIS A 21 11.77 -9.85 -15.11
C HIS A 21 12.47 -8.81 -14.25
N LYS A 22 12.52 -7.57 -14.76
CA LYS A 22 12.81 -6.38 -13.97
C LYS A 22 11.71 -6.29 -12.93
N GLN A 23 11.86 -7.10 -11.89
CA GLN A 23 11.14 -6.95 -10.65
C GLN A 23 11.49 -5.54 -10.23
N ALA A 24 10.48 -4.65 -10.24
CA ALA A 24 10.64 -3.33 -9.69
C ALA A 24 11.21 -3.54 -8.28
N LYS A 25 12.47 -3.13 -8.07
CA LYS A 25 13.12 -3.22 -6.77
C LYS A 25 12.42 -2.18 -5.90
N ILE A 26 11.33 -2.58 -5.25
CA ILE A 26 10.61 -1.75 -4.29
C ILE A 26 11.58 -1.55 -3.12
N GLN A 27 12.18 -0.37 -3.04
CA GLN A 27 13.00 0.03 -1.90
C GLN A 27 12.07 0.61 -0.85
N ILE A 28 11.85 -0.15 0.22
CA ILE A 28 11.18 0.35 1.42
C ILE A 28 12.25 1.02 2.28
N ASP A 29 12.11 2.32 2.50
CA ASP A 29 12.94 3.05 3.46
C ASP A 29 12.41 2.79 4.88
N THR A 30 13.19 2.03 5.66
CA THR A 30 12.84 1.65 7.03
C THR A 30 12.81 2.85 7.98
N LEU A 31 13.58 3.91 7.70
CA LEU A 31 13.58 5.13 8.51
C LEU A 31 12.30 5.94 8.30
N VAL A 32 11.81 6.00 7.06
CA VAL A 32 10.52 6.64 6.77
C VAL A 32 9.38 5.87 7.45
N LEU A 33 9.40 4.54 7.36
CA LEU A 33 8.41 3.70 8.06
C LEU A 33 8.46 3.93 9.59
N ALA A 34 9.64 3.93 10.19
CA ALA A 34 9.82 4.16 11.62
C ALA A 34 9.24 5.52 12.06
N ARG A 35 9.47 6.58 11.29
CA ARG A 35 8.93 7.92 11.57
C ARG A 35 7.40 7.95 11.57
N HIS A 36 6.76 7.30 10.60
CA HIS A 36 5.30 7.22 10.56
C HIS A 36 4.75 6.44 11.76
N MET A 37 5.41 5.33 12.14
CA MET A 37 5.03 4.55 13.31
C MET A 37 5.15 5.37 14.60
N GLU A 38 6.25 6.11 14.77
CA GLU A 38 6.48 6.97 15.94
C GLU A 38 5.36 8.00 16.10
N VAL A 39 5.01 8.72 15.02
CA VAL A 39 3.93 9.72 15.06
C VAL A 39 2.59 9.06 15.41
N LEU A 40 2.22 7.98 14.72
CA LEU A 40 0.93 7.32 14.90
C LEU A 40 0.79 6.60 16.25
N ALA A 41 1.90 6.26 16.90
CA ALA A 41 1.94 5.62 18.21
C ALA A 41 2.14 6.62 19.37
N SER A 42 2.32 7.91 19.07
CA SER A 42 2.54 8.93 20.10
C SER A 42 1.30 9.17 20.98
N ASP A 43 1.54 9.61 22.22
CA ASP A 43 0.48 9.96 23.16
C ASP A 43 -0.44 11.06 22.61
N ASP A 44 0.10 11.97 21.79
CA ASP A 44 -0.66 13.02 21.11
C ASP A 44 -1.76 12.45 20.21
N PHE A 45 -1.55 11.27 19.63
CA PHE A 45 -2.54 10.61 18.79
C PHE A 45 -3.58 9.84 19.60
N GLN A 46 -3.39 9.62 20.92
CA GLN A 46 -4.40 9.03 21.83
C GLN A 46 -4.96 7.67 21.39
N GLY A 47 -4.24 6.95 20.51
CA GLY A 47 -4.71 5.74 19.88
C GLY A 47 -5.59 5.97 18.64
N ARG A 48 -6.20 4.89 18.13
CA ARG A 48 -6.88 4.88 16.82
C ARG A 48 -8.25 4.21 16.87
N LYS A 49 -8.87 4.21 18.06
CA LYS A 49 -10.20 3.66 18.25
C LYS A 49 -11.21 4.56 17.51
N PRO A 50 -12.17 4.00 16.76
CA PRO A 50 -13.26 4.78 16.20
C PRO A 50 -14.01 5.56 17.28
N PHE A 51 -14.64 6.66 16.91
CA PHE A 51 -15.37 7.57 17.80
C PHE A 51 -14.48 8.25 18.85
N THR A 52 -13.22 8.54 18.51
CA THR A 52 -12.30 9.24 19.42
C THR A 52 -11.58 10.39 18.72
N VAL A 53 -10.99 11.29 19.51
CA VAL A 53 -10.13 12.36 18.96
C VAL A 53 -8.93 11.78 18.20
N GLY A 54 -8.43 10.62 18.66
CA GLY A 54 -7.31 9.93 18.02
C GLY A 54 -7.63 9.44 16.61
N GLU A 55 -8.87 9.02 16.34
CA GLU A 55 -9.34 8.73 14.99
C GLU A 55 -9.21 9.95 14.08
N VAL A 56 -9.75 11.10 14.50
CA VAL A 56 -9.71 12.33 13.70
C VAL A 56 -8.27 12.69 13.33
N LYS A 57 -7.37 12.72 14.32
CA LYS A 57 -5.94 12.99 14.10
C LYS A 57 -5.29 11.98 13.15
N THR A 58 -5.61 10.71 13.31
CA THR A 58 -5.07 9.63 12.48
C THR A 58 -5.51 9.76 11.02
N VAL A 59 -6.80 9.97 10.76
CA VAL A 59 -7.32 10.09 9.40
C VAL A 59 -6.77 11.35 8.72
N ASP A 60 -6.70 12.47 9.44
CA ASP A 60 -6.10 13.72 8.94
C ASP A 60 -4.63 13.55 8.57
N TYR A 61 -3.87 12.85 9.42
CA TYR A 61 -2.46 12.55 9.16
C TYR A 61 -2.29 11.70 7.90
N LEU A 62 -3.05 10.61 7.77
CA LEU A 62 -2.95 9.71 6.61
C LEU A 62 -3.33 10.42 5.31
N GLU A 63 -4.43 11.18 5.30
CA GLU A 63 -4.82 11.98 4.13
C GLU A 63 -3.73 12.99 3.76
N THR A 64 -3.12 13.65 4.75
CA THR A 64 -2.02 14.59 4.51
C THR A 64 -0.82 13.89 3.91
N GLN A 65 -0.39 12.74 4.44
CA GLN A 65 0.73 11.98 3.89
C GLN A 65 0.45 11.49 2.46
N PHE A 66 -0.78 11.05 2.16
CA PHE A 66 -1.15 10.62 0.81
C PHE A 66 -1.09 11.77 -0.20
N LYS A 67 -1.57 12.96 0.18
CA LYS A 67 -1.45 14.16 -0.65
C LYS A 67 0.01 14.55 -0.87
N LEU A 68 0.85 14.51 0.17
CA LEU A 68 2.28 14.81 0.06
C LEU A 68 3.04 13.83 -0.85
N LEU A 69 2.62 12.57 -0.87
CA LEU A 69 3.14 11.54 -1.78
C LEU A 69 2.62 11.70 -3.23
N GLY A 70 1.69 12.64 -3.48
CA GLY A 70 1.11 12.87 -4.80
C GLY A 70 0.15 11.77 -5.26
N LEU A 71 -0.38 10.98 -4.32
CA LEU A 71 -1.36 9.94 -4.64
C LEU A 71 -2.68 10.58 -5.05
N SER A 72 -3.39 9.97 -6.00
CA SER A 72 -4.77 10.35 -6.30
C SER A 72 -5.73 9.87 -5.20
N PRO A 73 -6.89 10.52 -5.01
CA PRO A 73 -7.91 10.05 -4.08
C PRO A 73 -8.46 8.67 -4.49
N GLY A 74 -8.66 7.80 -3.50
CA GLY A 74 -9.15 6.43 -3.71
C GLY A 74 -10.68 6.28 -3.69
N ASN A 75 -11.41 7.28 -3.20
CA ASN A 75 -12.88 7.29 -3.12
C ASN A 75 -13.46 8.43 -3.95
N GLY A 76 -13.36 8.29 -5.28
CA GLY A 76 -13.76 9.33 -6.23
C GLY A 76 -12.88 10.57 -6.10
N LYS A 77 -13.43 11.67 -5.57
CA LYS A 77 -12.70 12.92 -5.32
C LYS A 77 -12.13 13.02 -3.89
N SER A 78 -12.40 12.03 -3.05
CA SER A 78 -12.04 12.02 -1.62
C SER A 78 -10.98 10.97 -1.30
N TYR A 79 -10.11 11.30 -0.35
CA TYR A 79 -9.19 10.32 0.27
C TYR A 79 -9.86 9.55 1.42
N ARG A 80 -11.07 9.95 1.81
CA ARG A 80 -11.83 9.35 2.92
C ARG A 80 -12.96 8.47 2.40
N GLN A 81 -13.21 7.40 3.14
CA GLN A 81 -14.40 6.58 2.99
C GLN A 81 -15.40 6.96 4.07
N GLU A 82 -16.58 7.42 3.66
CA GLU A 82 -17.68 7.66 4.59
C GLU A 82 -18.16 6.32 5.16
N VAL A 83 -18.30 6.24 6.48
CA VAL A 83 -18.82 5.04 7.16
C VAL A 83 -19.88 5.49 8.16
N SER A 84 -21.03 4.83 8.15
CA SER A 84 -22.12 5.16 9.08
C SER A 84 -21.71 4.82 10.51
N MET A 85 -21.72 5.84 11.35
CA MET A 85 -21.46 5.71 12.78
C MET A 85 -22.71 5.18 13.51
N ILE A 86 -22.54 4.08 14.25
CA ILE A 86 -23.59 3.48 15.10
C ILE A 86 -23.06 3.28 16.51
N GLU A 87 -23.82 3.70 17.51
CA GLU A 87 -23.53 3.47 18.92
C GLU A 87 -24.65 2.60 19.50
N TYR A 88 -24.26 1.55 20.23
CA TYR A 88 -25.20 0.67 20.92
C TYR A 88 -24.99 0.82 22.42
N THR A 89 -26.04 1.14 23.16
CA THR A 89 -26.03 1.06 24.62
C THR A 89 -26.54 -0.32 25.03
N VAL A 90 -25.69 -1.12 25.69
CA VAL A 90 -26.11 -2.38 26.30
C VAL A 90 -26.67 -2.04 27.68
N THR A 91 -27.98 -2.15 27.85
CA THR A 91 -28.59 -2.19 29.18
C THR A 91 -28.57 -3.64 29.66
N GLU A 92 -27.84 -3.92 30.75
CA GLU A 92 -28.04 -5.18 31.50
C GLU A 92 -29.49 -5.23 31.96
N LEU A 93 -30.15 -6.36 31.70
CA LEU A 93 -31.44 -6.68 32.28
C LEU A 93 -31.16 -7.27 33.67
N ASP A 94 -31.50 -6.52 34.72
CA ASP A 94 -31.54 -7.02 36.09
C ASP A 94 -32.45 -8.26 36.23
#